data_AF-A0A3S4DS98-F1
#
_entry.id   AF-A0A3S4DS98-F1
#
_cell.length_a   1.000
_cell.length_b   1.000
_cell.length_c   1.000
_cell.angle_alpha   90.00
_cell.angle_beta   90.00
_cell.angle_gamma   90.00
#
_symmetry.space_group_name_H-M   'P 1'
#
loop_
_entity.id
_entity.type
_entity.pdbx_description
1 polymer ?
#
loop_
_entity_poly.entity_id
_entity_poly.type
_entity_poly.pdbx_seq_one_letter_code
_entity_poly.pdbx_strand_id
1 'polypeptide(L)'
;MTLHELMEWSGHSCPRSTLYYIRIRPTRLAASFVKADKISHMIEVLIDHDSQAMTETGPALYYDLGELYCTNPFWSSCPHRMACIGCDFSLPKASARGLALESKASVRRYLEEVPLTPDEQAIAEGDLDKLDRFIRKKAAQPPPENNDR
;
A
#
# COMPACT_ATOMS: atom_id res chain seq x y z
N MET A 1 12.11 35.88 -6.28
CA MET A 1 12.98 34.83 -5.69
C MET A 1 14.18 34.62 -6.60
N THR A 2 15.38 34.88 -6.11
CA THR A 2 16.64 34.73 -6.85
C THR A 2 17.16 33.29 -6.77
N LEU A 3 18.10 32.90 -7.65
CA LEU A 3 18.68 31.56 -7.64
C LEU A 3 19.35 31.23 -6.29
N HIS A 4 20.00 32.22 -5.67
CA HIS A 4 20.66 32.06 -4.36
C HIS A 4 19.66 31.86 -3.22
N GLU A 5 18.55 32.62 -3.19
CA GLU A 5 17.47 32.42 -2.20
C GLU A 5 16.86 31.01 -2.30
N LEU A 6 16.66 30.51 -3.52
CA LEU A 6 16.14 29.16 -3.75
C LEU A 6 17.16 28.08 -3.39
N MET A 7 18.46 28.32 -3.59
CA MET A 7 19.53 27.42 -3.14
C MET A 7 19.54 27.29 -1.62
N GLU A 8 19.40 28.41 -0.90
CA GLU A 8 19.37 28.43 0.55
C GLU A 8 18.15 27.68 1.10
N TRP A 9 16.98 27.90 0.50
CA TRP A 9 15.75 27.20 0.86
C TRP A 9 15.81 25.68 0.59
N SER A 10 16.41 25.28 -0.52
CA SER A 10 16.56 23.86 -0.90
C SER A 10 17.76 23.16 -0.26
N GLY A 11 18.56 23.87 0.53
CA GLY A 11 19.77 23.31 1.17
C GLY A 11 20.89 22.96 0.18
N HIS A 12 20.88 23.52 -1.03
CA HIS A 12 21.88 23.25 -2.05
C HIS A 12 23.07 24.21 -1.95
N SER A 13 24.26 23.66 -1.75
CA SER A 13 25.51 24.42 -1.72
C SER A 13 26.05 24.79 -3.11
N CYS A 14 25.48 24.25 -4.19
CA CYS A 14 25.95 24.45 -5.56
C CYS A 14 24.82 24.91 -6.50
N PRO A 15 25.01 26.00 -7.27
CA PRO A 15 24.00 26.49 -8.23
C PRO A 15 23.65 25.46 -9.30
N ARG A 16 24.59 24.57 -9.64
CA ARG A 16 24.40 23.52 -10.65
C ARG A 16 23.37 22.49 -10.20
N SER A 17 23.33 22.16 -8.91
CA SER A 17 22.34 21.25 -8.32
C SER A 17 20.95 21.86 -8.39
N THR A 18 20.80 23.13 -8.00
CA THR A 18 19.52 23.84 -8.09
C THR A 18 19.05 24.01 -9.53
N LEU A 19 19.95 24.37 -10.46
CA LEU A 19 19.64 24.46 -11.88
C LEU A 19 19.27 23.12 -12.52
N TYR A 20 19.79 21.99 -12.02
CA TYR A 20 19.42 20.66 -12.49
C TYR A 20 17.92 20.40 -12.29
N TYR A 21 17.37 20.79 -11.15
CA TYR A 21 15.95 20.63 -10.84
C TYR A 21 15.07 21.72 -11.49
N ILE A 22 15.56 22.96 -11.57
CA ILE A 22 14.82 24.06 -12.22
C ILE A 22 14.73 23.86 -13.74
N ARG A 23 15.74 23.27 -14.38
CA ARG A 23 15.73 22.97 -15.83
C ARG A 23 14.94 21.72 -16.19
N ILE A 24 14.27 21.06 -15.24
CA ILE A 24 13.34 19.99 -15.59
C ILE A 24 12.23 20.64 -16.43
N ARG A 25 12.25 20.36 -17.74
CA ARG A 25 11.18 20.79 -18.64
C ARG A 25 9.85 20.32 -18.01
N PRO A 26 8.82 21.16 -17.92
CA PRO A 26 7.52 20.76 -17.38
C PRO A 26 6.99 19.48 -18.04
N THR A 27 7.29 19.27 -19.31
CA THR A 27 6.96 18.04 -20.05
C THR A 27 7.71 16.80 -19.55
N ARG A 28 8.97 16.93 -19.15
CA ARG A 28 9.76 15.84 -18.56
C ARG A 28 9.30 15.52 -17.15
N LEU A 29 8.93 16.54 -16.37
CA LEU A 29 8.35 16.37 -15.04
C LEU A 29 6.98 15.68 -15.14
N ALA A 30 6.10 16.18 -16.02
CA ALA A 30 4.80 15.57 -16.29
C ALA A 30 4.94 14.12 -16.80
N ALA A 31 5.89 13.86 -17.69
CA ALA A 31 6.18 12.49 -18.14
C ALA A 31 6.70 11.59 -17.00
N SER A 32 7.52 12.11 -16.08
CA SER A 32 7.93 11.35 -14.90
C SER A 32 6.77 11.11 -13.93
N PHE A 33 5.85 12.06 -13.75
CA PHE A 33 4.65 11.87 -12.95
C PHE A 33 3.72 10.84 -13.58
N VAL A 34 3.41 10.96 -14.88
CA VAL A 34 2.61 9.96 -15.61
C VAL A 34 3.27 8.58 -15.60
N LYS A 35 4.61 8.52 -15.65
CA LYS A 35 5.34 7.25 -15.53
C LYS A 35 5.27 6.68 -14.11
N ALA A 36 5.41 7.53 -13.08
CA ALA A 36 5.30 7.12 -11.69
C ALA A 36 3.86 6.65 -11.36
N ASP A 37 2.86 7.35 -11.86
CA ASP A 37 1.44 7.02 -11.78
C ASP A 37 1.13 5.68 -12.47
N LYS A 38 1.61 5.48 -13.72
CA LYS A 38 1.52 4.18 -14.39
C LYS A 38 2.24 3.05 -13.67
N ILE A 39 3.39 3.33 -13.03
CA ILE A 39 4.11 2.34 -12.22
C ILE A 39 3.35 2.04 -10.92
N SER A 40 2.73 3.05 -10.32
CA SER A 40 1.84 2.90 -9.16
C SER A 40 0.66 1.97 -9.48
N HIS A 41 0.13 2.03 -10.69
CA HIS A 41 -0.93 1.15 -11.16
C HIS A 41 -0.47 -0.25 -11.63
N MET A 42 0.83 -0.47 -11.87
CA MET A 42 1.30 -1.79 -12.29
C MET A 42 1.35 -2.81 -11.15
N ILE A 43 1.48 -2.34 -9.90
CA ILE A 43 1.44 -3.15 -8.68
C ILE A 43 0.79 -2.29 -7.60
N GLU A 44 -0.52 -2.39 -7.45
CA GLU A 44 -1.19 -1.80 -6.28
C GLU A 44 -0.79 -2.64 -5.05
N VAL A 45 -0.17 -1.99 -4.06
CA VAL A 45 0.18 -2.64 -2.80
C VAL A 45 -0.74 -2.09 -1.74
N LEU A 46 -1.57 -2.96 -1.17
CA LEU A 46 -2.30 -2.64 0.04
C LEU A 46 -1.31 -2.74 1.20
N ILE A 47 -0.98 -1.60 1.78
CA ILE A 47 -0.07 -1.48 2.92
C ILE A 47 -0.91 -1.40 4.19
N ASP A 48 -0.76 -2.39 5.06
CA ASP A 48 -1.38 -2.34 6.38
C ASP A 48 -0.42 -1.71 7.39
N HIS A 49 -0.60 -0.42 7.63
CA HIS A 49 0.13 0.38 8.61
C HIS A 49 -0.26 0.12 10.08
N ASP A 50 -1.14 -0.85 10.38
CA ASP A 50 -1.42 -1.17 11.78
C ASP A 50 -0.15 -1.72 12.46
N SER A 51 0.22 -1.12 13.59
CA SER A 51 1.31 -1.56 14.47
C SER A 51 1.29 -3.07 14.77
N GLN A 52 0.11 -3.66 14.82
CA GLN A 52 -0.08 -5.09 15.12
C GLN A 52 -0.04 -5.98 13.88
N ALA A 53 -0.19 -5.40 12.68
CA ALA A 53 0.07 -6.05 11.40
C ALA A 53 1.52 -5.87 10.94
N MET A 54 2.36 -5.19 11.72
CA MET A 54 3.78 -5.06 11.40
C MET A 54 4.49 -6.42 11.47
N THR A 55 5.11 -6.78 10.36
CA THR A 55 6.11 -7.82 10.29
C THR A 55 7.45 -7.31 10.82
N GLU A 56 8.40 -8.20 11.10
CA GLU A 56 9.77 -7.82 11.48
C GLU A 56 10.44 -6.86 10.48
N THR A 57 9.97 -6.86 9.23
CA THR A 57 10.47 -6.04 8.12
C THR A 57 9.69 -4.75 7.87
N GLY A 58 8.63 -4.46 8.65
CA GLY A 58 7.78 -3.28 8.44
C GLY A 58 6.28 -3.61 8.34
N PRO A 59 5.44 -2.67 7.87
CA PRO A 59 3.99 -2.90 7.75
C PRO A 59 3.68 -4.13 6.88
N ALA A 60 2.58 -4.83 7.15
CA ALA A 60 2.20 -5.95 6.30
C ALA A 60 1.88 -5.47 4.88
N LEU A 61 2.50 -6.11 3.89
CA LEU A 61 2.36 -5.80 2.47
C LEU A 61 1.50 -6.85 1.79
N TYR A 62 0.49 -6.39 1.05
CA TYR A 62 -0.39 -7.22 0.24
C TYR A 62 -0.30 -6.73 -1.21
N TYR A 63 0.45 -7.46 -2.04
CA TYR A 63 0.61 -7.14 -3.45
C TYR A 63 -0.61 -7.61 -4.24
N ASP A 64 -1.28 -6.70 -4.94
CA ASP A 64 -2.41 -7.03 -5.80
C ASP A 64 -1.95 -7.73 -7.08
N LEU A 65 -2.47 -8.95 -7.30
CA LEU A 65 -2.20 -9.79 -8.47
C LEU A 65 -3.49 -10.09 -9.25
N GLY A 66 -4.51 -9.23 -9.16
CA GLY A 66 -5.81 -9.43 -9.80
C GLY A 66 -6.81 -10.05 -8.83
N GLU A 67 -7.06 -11.37 -8.93
CA GLU A 67 -8.02 -12.10 -8.06
C GLU A 67 -7.41 -12.52 -6.71
N LEU A 68 -6.11 -12.31 -6.54
CA LEU A 68 -5.32 -12.76 -5.40
C LEU A 68 -4.48 -11.60 -4.86
N TYR A 69 -4.23 -11.61 -3.56
CA TYR A 69 -3.15 -10.89 -2.93
C TYR A 69 -1.94 -11.80 -2.71
N CYS A 70 -0.72 -11.28 -2.86
CA CYS A 70 0.49 -11.92 -2.35
C CYS A 70 0.92 -11.28 -1.03
N THR A 71 1.11 -12.10 -0.01
CA THR A 71 1.52 -11.70 1.34
C THR A 71 3.04 -11.79 1.55
N ASN A 72 3.81 -12.18 0.53
CA ASN A 72 5.26 -12.27 0.61
C ASN A 72 5.88 -10.87 0.52
N PRO A 73 6.57 -10.38 1.57
CA PRO A 73 7.19 -9.05 1.55
C PRO A 73 8.31 -8.92 0.49
N PHE A 74 8.83 -10.03 -0.03
CA PHE A 74 9.85 -10.07 -1.09
C PHE A 74 9.29 -10.49 -2.45
N TRP A 75 8.02 -10.18 -2.74
CA TRP A 75 7.37 -10.54 -4.00
C TRP A 75 8.19 -10.14 -5.25
N SER A 76 8.85 -8.98 -5.24
CA SER A 76 9.67 -8.49 -6.37
C SER A 76 10.83 -9.42 -6.73
N SER A 77 11.38 -10.13 -5.75
CA SER A 77 12.46 -11.11 -5.92
C SER A 77 11.95 -12.57 -5.89
N CYS A 78 10.64 -12.79 -5.75
CA CYS A 78 10.06 -14.12 -5.65
C CYS A 78 10.23 -14.90 -6.97
N PRO A 79 10.76 -16.14 -6.94
CA PRO A 79 10.90 -16.98 -8.14
C PRO A 79 9.54 -17.42 -8.70
N HIS A 80 8.50 -17.45 -7.86
CA HIS A 80 7.15 -17.90 -8.23
C HIS A 80 6.19 -16.75 -8.60
N ARG A 81 6.69 -15.53 -8.84
CA ARG A 81 5.84 -14.33 -9.08
C ARG A 81 4.88 -14.41 -10.29
N MET A 82 5.03 -15.43 -11.14
CA MET A 82 4.14 -15.71 -12.27
C MET A 82 3.21 -16.92 -12.04
N ALA A 83 3.30 -17.57 -10.88
CA ALA A 83 2.56 -18.80 -10.54
C ALA A 83 1.98 -18.72 -9.12
N CYS A 84 1.51 -17.55 -8.69
CA CYS A 84 1.10 -17.32 -7.31
C CYS A 84 -0.13 -18.13 -6.88
N ILE A 85 -1.01 -18.57 -7.78
CA ILE A 85 -2.27 -19.25 -7.43
C ILE A 85 -2.12 -20.51 -6.56
N GLY A 86 -0.98 -21.21 -6.67
CA GLY A 86 -0.68 -22.41 -5.88
C GLY A 86 0.31 -22.19 -4.74
N CYS A 87 0.65 -20.94 -4.43
CA CYS A 87 1.66 -20.60 -3.43
C CYS A 87 1.02 -20.36 -2.06
N ASP A 88 1.70 -20.74 -0.98
CA ASP A 88 1.23 -20.54 0.41
C ASP A 88 1.06 -19.04 0.77
N PHE A 89 1.77 -18.17 0.07
CA PHE A 89 1.64 -16.71 0.24
C PHE A 89 0.47 -16.11 -0.56
N SER A 90 -0.34 -16.93 -1.23
CA SER A 90 -1.52 -16.45 -1.96
C SER A 90 -2.72 -16.32 -1.04
N LEU A 91 -3.40 -15.19 -1.16
CA LEU A 91 -4.63 -14.90 -0.44
C LEU A 91 -5.72 -14.54 -1.47
N PRO A 92 -6.72 -15.40 -1.69
CA PRO A 92 -7.83 -15.06 -2.57
C PRO A 92 -8.60 -13.85 -2.07
N LYS A 93 -8.86 -12.88 -2.96
CA LYS A 93 -9.63 -11.68 -2.63
C LYS A 93 -11.06 -12.01 -2.20
N ALA A 94 -11.68 -12.97 -2.88
CA ALA A 94 -13.01 -13.48 -2.55
C ALA A 94 -13.09 -14.21 -1.19
N SER A 95 -11.95 -14.48 -0.53
CA SER A 95 -11.98 -15.02 0.82
C SER A 95 -12.51 -13.99 1.81
N ALA A 96 -13.09 -14.46 2.92
CA ALA A 96 -13.55 -13.55 3.98
C ALA A 96 -12.44 -12.62 4.49
N ARG A 97 -11.18 -13.10 4.53
CA ARG A 97 -10.02 -12.29 4.92
C ARG A 97 -9.64 -11.27 3.84
N GLY A 98 -9.68 -11.65 2.57
CA GLY A 98 -9.41 -10.74 1.44
C GLY A 98 -10.41 -9.58 1.39
N LEU A 99 -11.71 -9.89 1.46
CA LEU A 99 -12.78 -8.89 1.50
C LEU A 99 -12.66 -7.93 2.69
N ALA A 100 -12.26 -8.46 3.86
CA ALA A 100 -12.07 -7.64 5.05
C ALA A 100 -10.85 -6.71 4.92
N LEU A 101 -9.76 -7.16 4.29
CA LEU A 101 -8.60 -6.32 4.00
C LEU A 101 -8.93 -5.20 3.02
N GLU A 102 -9.64 -5.49 1.93
CA GLU A 102 -10.13 -4.47 0.99
C GLU A 102 -11.03 -3.45 1.69
N SER A 103 -11.97 -3.94 2.50
CA SER A 103 -12.86 -3.07 3.27
C SER A 103 -12.08 -2.16 4.22
N LYS A 104 -11.07 -2.70 4.91
CA LYS A 104 -10.20 -1.93 5.82
C LYS A 104 -9.43 -0.84 5.06
N ALA A 105 -8.86 -1.18 3.90
CA ALA A 105 -8.14 -0.22 3.07
C ALA A 105 -9.06 0.90 2.55
N SER A 106 -10.28 0.55 2.14
CA SER A 106 -11.30 1.50 1.71
C SER A 106 -11.69 2.47 2.83
N VAL A 107 -11.97 1.98 4.03
CA VAL A 107 -12.34 2.83 5.18
C VAL A 107 -11.18 3.73 5.61
N ARG A 108 -9.93 3.26 5.56
CA ARG A 108 -8.76 4.12 5.81
C ARG A 108 -8.65 5.25 4.79
N ARG A 109 -8.79 4.93 3.51
CA ARG A 109 -8.79 5.94 2.44
C ARG A 109 -9.90 6.97 2.66
N TYR A 110 -11.08 6.52 3.09
CA TYR A 110 -12.19 7.40 3.42
C TYR A 110 -11.86 8.37 4.57
N LEU A 111 -11.20 7.89 5.63
CA LEU A 111 -10.73 8.73 6.75
C LEU A 111 -9.64 9.74 6.35
N GLU A 112 -8.81 9.40 5.36
CA GLU A 112 -7.70 10.24 4.91
C GLU A 112 -8.12 11.29 3.86
N GLU A 113 -8.99 10.91 2.92
CA GLU A 113 -9.32 11.73 1.75
C GLU A 113 -10.60 12.56 1.94
N VAL A 114 -11.53 12.12 2.80
CA VAL A 114 -12.83 12.78 2.96
C VAL A 114 -12.82 13.67 4.21
N PRO A 115 -13.24 14.95 4.10
CA PRO A 115 -13.39 15.82 5.26
C PRO A 115 -14.64 15.41 6.05
N LEU A 116 -14.45 14.48 6.99
CA LEU A 116 -15.50 13.95 7.84
C LEU A 116 -15.74 14.83 9.07
N THR A 117 -16.99 14.89 9.52
CA THR A 117 -17.34 15.44 10.83
C THR A 117 -16.78 14.54 11.96
N PRO A 118 -16.62 15.06 13.18
CA PRO A 118 -16.11 14.26 14.30
C PRO A 118 -16.93 12.99 14.56
N ASP A 119 -18.25 13.06 14.39
CA ASP A 119 -19.14 11.91 14.57
C ASP A 119 -18.95 10.85 13.47
N GLU A 120 -18.80 11.29 12.21
CA GLU A 120 -18.52 10.39 11.08
C GLU A 120 -17.14 9.73 11.19
N GLN A 121 -16.13 10.47 11.66
CA GLN A 121 -14.80 9.94 11.95
C GLN A 121 -14.87 8.84 13.01
N ALA A 122 -15.56 9.09 14.13
CA ALA A 122 -15.68 8.11 15.21
C ALA A 122 -16.39 6.82 14.76
N ILE A 123 -17.37 6.92 13.86
CA ILE A 123 -18.05 5.75 13.28
C ILE A 123 -17.07 4.95 12.40
N ALA A 124 -16.36 5.62 11.50
CA ALA A 124 -15.42 4.98 10.58
C ALA A 124 -14.25 4.33 11.33
N GLU A 125 -13.70 4.98 12.36
CA GLU A 125 -12.70 4.41 13.26
C GLU A 125 -13.23 3.17 13.99
N GLY A 126 -14.47 3.22 14.50
CA GLY A 126 -15.11 2.09 15.14
C GLY A 126 -15.33 0.88 14.20
N ASP A 127 -15.54 1.13 12.91
CA ASP A 127 -15.63 0.07 11.90
C ASP A 127 -14.27 -0.51 11.53
N LEU A 128 -13.21 0.32 11.47
CA LEU A 128 -11.83 -0.17 11.35
C LEU A 128 -11.47 -1.15 12.48
N ASP A 129 -11.78 -0.80 13.73
CA ASP A 129 -11.54 -1.67 14.89
C ASP A 129 -12.24 -3.02 14.79
N LYS A 130 -13.47 -3.05 14.26
CA LYS A 130 -14.22 -4.29 14.04
C LYS A 130 -13.58 -5.13 12.94
N LEU A 131 -13.17 -4.51 11.84
CA LEU A 131 -12.48 -5.17 10.74
C LEU A 131 -11.15 -5.77 11.21
N ASP A 132 -10.39 -5.05 12.04
CA ASP A 132 -9.13 -5.54 12.60
C ASP A 132 -9.33 -6.77 13.48
N ARG A 133 -10.32 -6.74 14.38
CA ARG A 133 -10.67 -7.92 15.18
C ARG A 133 -11.08 -9.11 14.29
N PHE A 134 -11.82 -8.86 13.21
CA PHE A 134 -12.25 -9.90 12.29
C PHE A 134 -11.08 -10.53 11.51
N ILE A 135 -10.19 -9.70 10.95
CA ILE A 135 -9.00 -10.16 10.22
C ILE A 135 -8.12 -11.03 11.12
N ARG A 136 -7.89 -10.61 12.38
CA ARG A 136 -7.10 -11.38 13.35
C ARG A 136 -7.73 -12.72 13.67
N LYS A 137 -9.03 -12.75 13.93
CA LYS A 137 -9.76 -14.01 14.19
C LYS A 137 -9.60 -14.99 13.03
N LYS A 138 -9.58 -14.50 11.79
CA LYS A 138 -9.38 -15.34 10.60
C LYS A 138 -7.93 -15.76 10.38
N ALA A 139 -6.94 -14.98 10.82
CA ALA A 139 -5.54 -15.40 10.80
C ALA A 139 -5.23 -16.49 11.84
N ALA A 140 -5.92 -16.49 12.99
CA ALA A 140 -5.73 -17.48 14.06
C ALA A 140 -6.45 -18.82 13.82
N GLN A 141 -7.31 -18.91 12.81
CA GLN A 141 -8.05 -20.13 12.51
C GLN A 141 -7.16 -21.03 11.64
N PRO A 142 -6.76 -22.23 12.11
CA PRO A 142 -5.99 -23.14 11.28
C PRO A 142 -6.79 -23.50 10.02
N PRO A 143 -6.12 -23.70 8.87
CA PRO A 143 -6.81 -24.21 7.69
C PRO A 143 -7.52 -25.51 8.06
N PRO A 144 -8.76 -25.73 7.58
CA PRO A 144 -9.48 -26.97 7.86
C PRO A 144 -8.60 -28.16 7.43
N GLU A 145 -8.41 -29.15 8.31
CA GLU A 145 -7.71 -30.38 7.99
C GLU A 145 -8.35 -31.00 6.76
N ASN A 146 -7.56 -31.11 5.69
CA ASN A 146 -7.97 -31.71 4.44
C ASN A 146 -8.03 -33.24 4.64
N ASN A 147 -9.14 -33.74 5.17
CA ASN A 147 -9.38 -35.17 5.31
C ASN A 147 -10.06 -35.71 4.05
N ASP A 148 -9.34 -35.69 2.94
CA ASP A 148 -9.71 -36.45 1.74
C ASP A 148 -8.55 -37.40 1.41
N ARG A 149 -8.76 -38.67 1.78
CA ARG A 149 -8.09 -39.86 1.24
C ARG A 149 -8.80 -40.31 -0.02
#